data_AF-A0A4U7BTY4-F1
#
_entry.id   AF-A0A4U7BTY4-F1
#
_cell.length_a   1.000
_cell.length_b   1.000
_cell.length_c   1.000
_cell.angle_alpha   90.00
_cell.angle_beta   90.00
_cell.angle_gamma   90.00
#
_symmetry.space_group_name_H-M   'P 1'
#
loop_
_entity.id
_entity.type
_entity.pdbx_description
1 polymer ?
#
loop_
_entity_poly.entity_id
_entity_poly.type
_entity_poly.pdbx_seq_one_letter_code
_entity_poly.pdbx_strand_id
1 'polypeptide(L)'
;MKLYEKIKQILDVGTIAEAEKKLDLTNRTLSVWLSTPTKRNSKVETALLKLGIRDDERLMQRIEDLKSEYKKNVTFKEAHERAITQIKALLEEIEAA
;
A
#
# COMPACT_ATOMS: atom_id res chain seq x y z
N MET A 1 21.27 -0.05 -13.17
CA MET A 1 20.52 -1.27 -13.52
C MET A 1 19.04 -0.92 -13.59
N LYS A 2 18.30 -1.37 -14.61
CA LYS A 2 16.85 -1.08 -14.70
C LYS A 2 16.08 -1.90 -13.67
N LEU A 3 14.96 -1.40 -13.17
CA LEU A 3 14.16 -2.07 -12.13
C LEU A 3 13.78 -3.51 -12.51
N TYR A 4 13.38 -3.75 -13.76
CA TYR A 4 13.01 -5.09 -14.22
C TYR A 4 14.21 -6.06 -14.21
N GLU A 5 15.43 -5.58 -14.45
CA GLU A 5 16.65 -6.40 -14.38
C GLU A 5 16.95 -6.77 -12.93
N LYS A 6 16.81 -5.80 -12.02
CA LYS A 6 16.95 -6.01 -10.58
C LYS A 6 15.98 -7.07 -10.06
N ILE A 7 14.71 -7.00 -10.46
CA ILE A 7 13.68 -7.98 -10.06
C ILE A 7 14.07 -9.37 -10.55
N LYS A 8 14.47 -9.50 -11.83
CA LYS A 8 14.90 -10.79 -12.39
C LYS A 8 16.12 -11.35 -11.68
N GLN A 9 17.08 -10.50 -11.35
CA GLN A 9 18.29 -10.89 -10.62
C GLN A 9 17.97 -11.38 -9.20
N ILE A 10 17.17 -10.64 -8.43
CA ILE A 10 16.79 -11.02 -7.06
C ILE A 10 16.02 -12.34 -7.05
N LEU A 11 15.14 -12.54 -8.04
CA LEU A 11 14.31 -13.72 -8.13
C LEU A 11 14.99 -14.91 -8.81
N ASP A 12 16.19 -14.74 -9.37
CA ASP A 12 16.89 -15.74 -10.18
C ASP A 12 15.97 -16.32 -11.27
N VAL A 13 15.60 -15.48 -12.23
CA VAL A 13 14.73 -15.83 -13.38
C VAL A 13 15.19 -15.15 -14.68
N GLY A 14 14.89 -15.78 -15.81
CA GLY A 14 15.26 -15.26 -17.13
C GLY A 14 14.27 -14.23 -17.68
N THR A 15 12.99 -14.35 -17.32
CA THR A 15 11.89 -13.59 -17.91
C THR A 15 11.01 -12.87 -16.89
N ILE A 16 10.29 -11.83 -17.33
CA ILE A 16 9.31 -11.14 -16.49
C ILE A 16 8.09 -12.01 -16.20
N ALA A 17 7.73 -12.92 -17.11
CA ALA A 17 6.63 -13.87 -16.86
C ALA A 17 6.96 -14.83 -15.71
N GLU A 18 8.20 -15.30 -15.62
CA GLU A 18 8.66 -16.11 -14.48
C GLU A 18 8.71 -15.30 -13.19
N ALA A 19 9.15 -14.04 -13.25
CA ALA A 19 9.11 -13.13 -12.11
C ALA A 19 7.67 -12.93 -11.61
N GLU A 20 6.71 -12.72 -12.52
CA GLU A 20 5.29 -12.62 -12.19
C GLU A 20 4.79 -13.87 -11.47
N LYS A 21 5.11 -15.06 -11.99
CA LYS A 21 4.74 -16.32 -11.36
C LYS A 21 5.34 -16.48 -9.96
N LYS A 22 6.63 -16.17 -9.77
CA LYS A 22 7.30 -16.22 -8.45
C LYS A 22 6.72 -15.22 -7.45
N LEU A 23 6.18 -14.10 -7.93
CA LEU A 23 5.55 -13.07 -7.11
C LEU A 23 4.03 -13.26 -6.93
N ASP A 24 3.47 -14.37 -7.41
CA ASP A 24 2.02 -14.63 -7.42
C ASP A 24 1.21 -13.50 -8.09
N LEU A 25 1.76 -12.98 -9.19
CA LEU A 25 1.13 -11.97 -10.03
C LEU A 25 0.63 -12.63 -11.32
N THR A 26 -0.58 -12.28 -11.74
CA THR A 26 -1.23 -12.82 -12.94
C THR A 26 -1.48 -11.73 -13.97
N ASN A 27 -1.92 -12.10 -15.18
CA ASN A 27 -2.40 -11.16 -16.20
C ASN A 27 -1.42 -10.05 -16.58
N ARG A 28 -0.12 -10.35 -16.66
CA ARG A 28 0.92 -9.38 -17.01
C ARG A 28 0.96 -8.18 -16.06
N THR A 29 0.54 -8.37 -14.80
CA THR A 29 0.38 -7.27 -13.83
C THR A 29 1.69 -6.53 -13.57
N LEU A 30 2.81 -7.25 -13.40
CA LEU A 30 4.12 -6.63 -13.23
C LEU A 30 4.57 -5.95 -14.51
N SER A 31 4.43 -6.63 -15.65
CA SER A 31 4.84 -6.08 -16.95
C SER A 31 4.12 -4.77 -17.26
N VAL A 32 2.80 -4.70 -17.02
CA VAL A 32 2.02 -3.49 -17.26
C VAL A 32 2.36 -2.39 -16.24
N TRP A 33 2.61 -2.76 -14.99
CA TRP A 33 3.04 -1.79 -13.97
C TRP A 33 4.41 -1.17 -14.29
N LEU A 34 5.34 -1.98 -14.82
CA LEU A 34 6.66 -1.54 -15.26
C LEU A 34 6.59 -0.64 -16.51
N SER A 35 5.68 -0.91 -17.44
CA SER A 35 5.54 -0.12 -18.67
C SER A 35 4.66 1.12 -18.53
N THR A 36 3.89 1.24 -17.44
CA THR A 36 2.93 2.33 -17.22
C THR A 36 3.29 3.13 -15.96
N PRO A 37 4.02 4.24 -16.07
CA PRO A 37 4.52 5.01 -14.92
C PRO A 37 3.43 5.46 -13.94
N THR A 38 2.25 5.82 -14.43
CA THR A 38 1.13 6.29 -13.59
C THR A 38 0.35 5.17 -12.91
N LYS A 39 0.54 3.91 -13.31
CA LYS A 39 -0.24 2.79 -12.78
C LYS A 39 0.20 2.47 -11.36
N ARG A 40 -0.74 2.56 -10.43
CA ARG A 40 -0.61 2.05 -9.06
C ARG A 40 -1.14 0.63 -8.99
N ASN A 41 -0.48 -0.24 -8.24
CA ASN A 41 -0.95 -1.60 -8.01
C ASN A 41 -0.36 -2.13 -6.70
N SER A 42 -1.21 -2.26 -5.69
CA SER A 42 -0.80 -2.65 -4.34
C SER A 42 -0.13 -4.04 -4.29
N LYS A 43 -0.53 -4.98 -5.17
CA LYS A 43 0.12 -6.30 -5.22
C LYS A 43 1.56 -6.20 -5.70
N VAL A 44 1.79 -5.41 -6.75
CA VAL A 44 3.15 -5.16 -7.26
C VAL A 44 3.97 -4.40 -6.23
N GLU A 45 3.44 -3.30 -5.70
CA GLU A 45 4.12 -2.46 -4.70
C GLU A 45 4.53 -3.29 -3.47
N THR A 46 3.64 -4.14 -2.97
CA THR A 46 3.93 -5.07 -1.87
C THR A 46 5.00 -6.09 -2.24
N ALA A 47 4.93 -6.66 -3.46
CA ALA A 47 5.92 -7.62 -3.94
C ALA A 47 7.32 -6.98 -4.02
N LEU A 48 7.43 -5.76 -4.56
CA LEU A 48 8.69 -5.02 -4.64
C LEU A 48 9.28 -4.74 -3.24
N LEU A 49 8.43 -4.37 -2.27
CA LEU A 49 8.86 -4.17 -0.89
C LEU A 49 9.37 -5.46 -0.24
N LYS A 50 8.72 -6.60 -0.50
CA LYS A 50 9.19 -7.92 -0.04
C LYS A 50 10.53 -8.31 -0.64
N LEU A 51 10.83 -7.85 -1.87
CA LEU A 51 12.14 -8.00 -2.52
C LEU A 51 13.20 -7.01 -2.01
N GLY A 52 12.86 -6.12 -1.07
CA GLY A 52 13.78 -5.10 -0.56
C GLY A 52 14.06 -3.95 -1.54
N ILE A 53 13.24 -3.79 -2.57
CA ILE A 53 13.38 -2.70 -3.54
C ILE A 53 12.81 -1.42 -2.91
N ARG A 54 13.68 -0.43 -2.70
CA ARG A 54 13.38 0.86 -2.06
C ARG A 54 13.91 2.09 -2.81
N ASP A 55 14.53 1.85 -3.95
CA ASP A 55 15.12 2.85 -4.83
C ASP A 55 14.18 3.24 -5.99
N ASP A 56 13.00 2.62 -6.10
CA ASP A 56 11.96 3.04 -7.04
C ASP A 56 11.23 4.27 -6.47
N GLU A 57 11.45 5.43 -7.11
CA GLU A 57 10.91 6.72 -6.68
C GLU A 57 9.38 6.72 -6.61
N ARG A 58 8.72 6.09 -7.58
CA ARG A 58 7.25 5.96 -7.61
C ARG A 58 6.71 5.19 -6.42
N LEU A 59 7.32 4.06 -6.10
CA LEU A 59 6.98 3.25 -4.92
C LEU A 59 7.17 4.06 -3.63
N MET A 60 8.29 4.78 -3.52
CA MET A 60 8.59 5.58 -2.32
C MET A 60 7.61 6.74 -2.15
N GLN A 61 7.26 7.45 -3.23
CA GLN A 61 6.23 8.48 -3.19
C GLN A 61 4.88 7.92 -2.75
N ARG A 62 4.49 6.75 -3.28
CA ARG A 62 3.23 6.09 -2.90
C ARG A 62 3.20 5.72 -1.41
N ILE A 63 4.32 5.28 -0.85
CA ILE A 63 4.43 4.95 0.57
C ILE A 63 4.25 6.21 1.43
N GLU A 64 4.83 7.33 1.02
CA GLU A 64 4.68 8.57 1.78
C GLU A 64 3.25 9.13 1.73
N ASP A 65 2.61 9.06 0.56
CA ASP A 65 1.17 9.38 0.41
C ASP A 65 0.33 8.53 1.40
N LEU A 66 0.59 7.22 1.45
CA LEU A 66 -0.15 6.28 2.31
C LEU A 66 0.08 6.54 3.80
N LYS A 67 1.29 6.92 4.22
CA LYS A 67 1.55 7.30 5.62
C LYS A 67 0.77 8.54 6.02
N SER A 68 0.74 9.54 5.15
CA SER A 68 -0.01 10.78 5.37
C SER A 68 -1.51 10.49 5.49
N GLU A 69 -2.04 9.67 4.59
CA GLU A 69 -3.44 9.22 4.61
C GLU A 69 -3.77 8.42 5.89
N TYR A 70 -2.92 7.47 6.26
CA TYR A 70 -3.07 6.70 7.50
C TYR A 70 -3.14 7.60 8.74
N LYS A 71 -2.22 8.57 8.86
CA LYS A 71 -2.20 9.51 9.98
C LYS A 71 -3.51 10.30 10.09
N LYS A 72 -4.02 10.81 8.96
CA LYS A 72 -5.31 11.53 8.93
C LYS A 72 -6.45 10.62 9.38
N ASN A 73 -6.49 9.39 8.88
CA ASN A 73 -7.54 8.43 9.23
C ASN A 73 -7.52 8.03 10.71
N VAL A 74 -6.34 7.88 11.31
CA VAL A 74 -6.21 7.66 12.76
C VAL A 74 -6.78 8.84 13.54
N THR A 75 -6.43 10.08 13.17
CA THR A 75 -6.99 11.28 13.82
C THR A 75 -8.53 11.34 13.71
N PHE A 76 -9.09 11.04 12.53
CA PHE A 76 -10.54 11.01 12.35
C PHE A 76 -11.21 9.93 13.21
N LYS A 77 -10.62 8.73 13.27
CA LYS A 77 -11.13 7.63 14.10
C LYS A 77 -11.17 8.04 15.58
N GLU A 78 -10.09 8.59 16.10
CA GLU A 78 -10.02 9.04 17.50
C GLU A 78 -11.05 10.13 17.81
N ALA A 79 -11.21 11.11 16.91
CA ALA A 79 -12.22 12.16 17.08
C ALA A 79 -13.64 11.60 17.10
N HIS A 80 -13.93 10.64 16.21
CA HIS A 80 -15.23 9.97 16.14
C HIS A 80 -15.51 9.14 17.39
N GLU A 81 -14.53 8.39 17.90
CA GLU A 81 -14.66 7.64 19.15
C GLU A 81 -14.93 8.56 20.35
N ARG A 82 -14.22 9.69 20.45
CA ARG A 82 -14.49 10.69 21.50
C ARG A 82 -15.90 11.26 21.42
N ALA A 83 -16.36 11.60 20.21
CA ALA A 83 -17.72 12.12 20.00
C ALA A 83 -18.78 11.09 20.41
N ILE A 84 -18.60 9.81 20.07
CA ILE A 84 -19.50 8.73 20.51
C ILE A 84 -19.54 8.64 22.03
N THR A 85 -18.39 8.68 22.71
CA THR A 85 -18.33 8.64 24.18
C THR A 85 -19.07 9.82 24.81
N GLN A 86 -18.92 11.03 24.25
CA GLN A 86 -19.63 12.22 24.73
C GLN A 86 -21.14 12.10 24.54
N ILE A 87 -21.59 11.62 23.38
CA ILE A 87 -23.02 11.41 23.12
C ILE A 87 -23.60 10.39 24.10
N LYS A 88 -22.90 9.28 24.35
CA LYS A 88 -23.34 8.26 25.33
C LYS A 88 -23.51 8.85 26.73
N ALA A 89 -22.52 9.59 27.21
CA ALA A 89 -22.60 10.24 28.53
C ALA A 89 -23.79 11.21 28.62
N LEU A 90 -24.05 11.99 27.57
CA LEU A 90 -25.20 12.90 27.54
C LEU A 90 -26.54 12.16 27.54
N LEU A 91 -26.64 11.01 26.85
CA LEU A 91 -27.85 10.19 26.85
C LEU A 91 -28.11 9.57 28.23
N GLU A 92 -27.07 9.09 28.92
CA GLU A 92 -27.18 8.54 30.27
C GLU A 92 -27.68 9.60 31.28
N GLU A 93 -27.19 10.84 31.20
CA GLU A 93 -27.67 11.95 32.03
C GLU A 93 -29.15 12.30 31.74
N ILE A 94 -29.60 12.20 30.48
CA ILE A 94 -31.00 12.41 30.11
C ILE A 94 -31.89 11.30 30.65
N GLU A 95 -31.45 10.04 30.61
CA GLU A 95 -32.23 8.89 31.11
C GLU A 95 -32.33 8.84 32.65
N ALA A 96 -31.38 9.46 33.36
CA ALA A 96 -31.34 9.52 34.82
C ALA A 96 -32.17 10.66 35.44
N ALA A 97 -32.67 11.61 34.62
CA ALA A 97 -33.45 12.79 35.03
C ALA A 97 -34.96 12.56 34.95
#